data_AF-A0A4U8USV9-F1
#
_entry.id   AF-A0A4U8USV9-F1
#
_cell.length_a   1.000
_cell.length_b   1.000
_cell.length_c   1.000
_cell.angle_alpha   90.00
_cell.angle_beta   90.00
_cell.angle_gamma   90.00
#
_symmetry.space_group_name_H-M   'P 1'
#
loop_
_entity.id
_entity.type
_entity.pdbx_description
1 polymer ?
#
loop_
_entity_poly.entity_id
_entity_poly.type
_entity_poly.pdbx_seq_one_letter_code
_entity_poly.pdbx_strand_id
1 'polypeptide(L)'
;MFLKFLLWTVLISAGLAVDCDNAKLHLCYPSMQKTLNLTVGQPWSYPEKFREEIEKLYGAEAKVGLRKICQAFRAFLDCYGNTYRQCMVPMKIVGSGVTPKAAYEFVSVFSQFHYTCGAGVNVFVNAEVCMTKVWSSNKGELDNARVRFNSKVDVVPDSACDLAQTLLLKQYQIKFNECTIGGKFWACEYARIYVFNRFPQCSLTCSSKIQKTSS
;
A
#
# COMPACT_ATOMS: atom_id res chain seq x y z
N MET A 1 17.96 41.67 48.52
CA MET A 1 16.83 40.79 48.18
C MET A 1 16.09 41.40 47.00
N PHE A 2 16.41 41.05 45.75
CA PHE A 2 15.51 41.17 44.60
C PHE A 2 16.01 40.23 43.49
N LEU A 3 15.35 39.07 43.43
CA LEU A 3 15.56 37.99 42.49
C LEU A 3 14.86 38.36 41.17
N LYS A 4 15.62 38.73 40.13
CA LYS A 4 15.07 38.90 38.77
C LYS A 4 15.07 37.54 38.06
N PHE A 5 13.89 36.96 37.99
CA PHE A 5 13.59 35.74 37.23
C PHE A 5 13.90 35.92 35.74
N LEU A 6 14.70 34.99 35.20
CA LEU A 6 14.92 34.78 33.77
C LEU A 6 13.62 34.22 33.14
N LEU A 7 12.97 35.02 32.30
CA LEU A 7 11.90 34.57 31.41
C LEU A 7 12.53 33.88 30.18
N TRP A 8 12.55 32.55 30.20
CA TRP A 8 12.76 31.74 29.00
C TRP A 8 11.44 31.66 28.24
N THR A 9 11.31 32.41 27.14
CA THR A 9 10.19 32.26 26.21
C THR A 9 10.40 31.00 25.39
N VAL A 10 9.58 29.98 25.68
CA VAL A 10 9.45 28.80 24.83
C VAL A 10 8.78 29.25 23.52
N LEU A 11 9.55 29.31 22.44
CA LEU A 11 9.02 29.42 21.08
C LEU A 11 8.33 28.09 20.74
N ILE A 12 7.02 28.04 20.94
CA ILE A 12 6.17 27.00 20.35
C ILE A 12 6.12 27.30 18.85
N SER A 13 6.92 26.59 18.06
CA SER A 13 6.73 26.59 16.61
C SER A 13 5.37 25.98 16.31
N ALA A 14 4.38 26.83 16.03
CA ALA A 14 3.13 26.40 15.42
C ALA A 14 3.50 25.73 14.08
N GLY A 15 3.45 24.39 14.06
CA GLY A 15 3.58 23.67 12.81
C GLY A 15 2.51 24.18 11.86
N LEU A 16 2.91 24.80 10.76
CA LEU A 16 1.99 25.23 9.71
C LEU A 16 1.14 24.02 9.33
N ALA A 17 -0.17 24.12 9.57
CA ALA A 17 -1.11 23.11 9.11
C ALA A 17 -0.96 23.01 7.59
N VAL A 18 -0.47 21.88 7.11
CA VAL A 18 -0.34 21.63 5.68
C VAL A 18 -1.75 21.49 5.14
N ASP A 19 -2.13 22.41 4.25
CA ASP A 19 -3.37 22.29 3.51
C ASP A 19 -3.24 21.17 2.48
N CYS A 20 -4.00 20.12 2.70
CA CYS A 20 -4.03 18.95 1.85
C CYS A 20 -5.29 19.02 1.01
N ASP A 21 -5.24 19.89 0.00
CA ASP A 21 -6.32 20.00 -0.96
C ASP A 21 -6.33 18.75 -1.86
N ASN A 22 -7.47 18.06 -1.86
CA ASN A 22 -7.73 16.94 -2.74
C ASN A 22 -7.68 17.34 -4.23
N ALA A 23 -7.73 18.63 -4.55
CA ALA A 23 -7.48 19.14 -5.91
C ALA A 23 -6.19 18.59 -6.52
N LYS A 24 -5.11 18.42 -5.74
CA LYS A 24 -3.87 17.82 -6.26
C LYS A 24 -4.03 16.36 -6.66
N LEU A 25 -4.81 15.60 -5.89
CA LEU A 25 -5.13 14.22 -6.21
C LEU A 25 -5.94 14.14 -7.51
N HIS A 26 -6.96 15.00 -7.66
CA HIS A 26 -7.75 15.13 -8.88
C HIS A 26 -6.95 15.63 -10.09
N LEU A 27 -5.93 16.47 -9.87
CA LEU A 27 -5.06 17.02 -10.90
C LEU A 27 -4.03 15.99 -11.40
N CYS A 28 -3.39 15.27 -10.48
CA CYS A 28 -2.26 14.41 -10.80
C CYS A 28 -2.66 13.00 -11.23
N TYR A 29 -3.78 12.48 -10.71
CA TYR A 29 -4.22 11.13 -11.03
C TYR A 29 -4.53 10.89 -12.53
N PRO A 30 -5.20 11.80 -13.28
CA PRO A 30 -5.54 11.57 -14.68
C PRO A 30 -4.35 11.22 -15.58
N SER A 31 -3.17 11.78 -15.32
CA SER A 31 -1.94 11.45 -16.06
C SER A 31 -1.50 9.99 -15.81
N MET A 32 -1.54 9.56 -14.54
CA MET A 32 -1.27 8.16 -14.17
C MET A 32 -2.31 7.22 -14.77
N GLN A 33 -3.60 7.58 -14.68
CA GLN A 33 -4.71 6.83 -15.25
C GLN A 33 -4.51 6.58 -16.75
N LYS A 34 -4.20 7.63 -17.50
CA LYS A 34 -3.93 7.56 -18.95
C LYS A 34 -2.70 6.71 -19.26
N THR A 35 -1.61 6.90 -18.52
CA THR A 35 -0.33 6.19 -18.74
C THR A 35 -0.48 4.68 -18.53
N LEU A 36 -1.29 4.28 -17.54
CA LEU A 36 -1.51 2.88 -17.18
C LEU A 36 -2.76 2.27 -17.83
N ASN A 37 -3.49 3.04 -18.64
CA ASN A 37 -4.75 2.63 -19.27
C ASN A 37 -5.79 2.10 -18.27
N LEU A 38 -5.98 2.83 -17.17
CA LEU A 38 -6.89 2.47 -16.08
C LEU A 38 -8.31 2.99 -16.36
N THR A 39 -9.33 2.20 -15.99
CA THR A 39 -10.74 2.60 -16.16
C THR A 39 -11.31 3.29 -14.92
N VAL A 40 -10.67 3.12 -13.76
CA VAL A 40 -11.14 3.69 -12.50
C VAL A 40 -10.86 5.20 -12.45
N GLY A 41 -11.89 6.03 -12.63
CA GLY A 41 -11.72 7.50 -12.58
C GLY A 41 -11.49 8.08 -11.18
N GLN A 42 -11.89 7.36 -10.13
CA GLN A 42 -11.76 7.81 -8.73
C GLN A 42 -11.23 6.66 -7.85
N PRO A 43 -9.91 6.43 -7.83
CA PRO A 43 -9.30 5.31 -7.12
C PRO A 43 -9.47 5.40 -5.61
N TRP A 44 -9.66 6.60 -5.04
CA TRP A 44 -9.96 6.77 -3.62
C TRP A 44 -11.36 6.31 -3.25
N SER A 45 -12.33 6.42 -4.17
CA SER A 45 -13.71 5.92 -3.98
C SER A 45 -13.81 4.42 -4.25
N TYR A 46 -12.97 3.88 -5.14
CA TYR A 46 -12.98 2.49 -5.58
C TYR A 46 -11.58 1.85 -5.52
N PRO A 47 -10.95 1.77 -4.33
CA PRO A 47 -9.56 1.34 -4.19
C PRO A 47 -9.33 -0.12 -4.58
N GLU A 48 -10.28 -1.02 -4.34
CA GLU A 48 -10.17 -2.43 -4.74
C GLU A 48 -10.18 -2.57 -6.28
N LYS A 49 -11.09 -1.88 -6.98
CA LYS A 49 -11.08 -1.88 -8.45
C LYS A 49 -9.78 -1.29 -9.01
N PHE A 50 -9.31 -0.19 -8.43
CA PHE A 50 -8.04 0.43 -8.85
C PHE A 50 -6.87 -0.54 -8.68
N ARG A 51 -6.80 -1.18 -7.51
CA ARG A 51 -5.81 -2.21 -7.22
C ARG A 51 -5.90 -3.38 -8.19
N GLU A 52 -7.09 -3.83 -8.54
CA GLU A 52 -7.26 -4.96 -9.46
C GLU A 52 -6.63 -4.69 -10.83
N GLU A 53 -6.83 -3.49 -11.37
CA GLU A 53 -6.23 -3.07 -12.64
C GLU A 53 -4.71 -2.97 -12.55
N ILE A 54 -4.19 -2.48 -11.43
CA ILE A 54 -2.75 -2.41 -11.17
C ILE A 54 -2.15 -3.82 -11.08
N GLU A 55 -2.74 -4.72 -10.31
CA GLU A 55 -2.24 -6.08 -10.12
C GLU A 55 -2.36 -6.92 -11.41
N LYS A 56 -3.30 -6.58 -12.30
CA LYS A 56 -3.36 -7.16 -13.65
C LYS A 56 -2.10 -6.85 -14.46
N LEU A 57 -1.50 -5.66 -14.32
CA LEU A 57 -0.25 -5.32 -15.01
C LEU A 57 0.92 -6.19 -14.52
N TYR A 58 0.95 -6.56 -13.23
CA TYR A 58 1.96 -7.52 -12.72
C TYR A 58 1.81 -8.90 -13.36
N GLY A 59 0.56 -9.36 -13.57
CA GLY A 59 0.27 -10.68 -14.14
C GLY A 59 0.30 -10.75 -15.67
N ALA A 60 0.11 -9.64 -16.38
CA ALA A 60 0.00 -9.62 -17.83
C ALA A 60 1.27 -9.13 -18.55
N GLU A 61 2.04 -8.23 -17.93
CA GLU A 61 3.13 -7.52 -18.62
C GLU A 61 4.50 -7.71 -17.95
N ALA A 62 4.62 -8.62 -16.97
CA ALA A 62 5.87 -8.95 -16.28
C ALA A 62 6.66 -7.69 -15.84
N LYS A 63 7.99 -7.65 -16.09
CA LYS A 63 8.81 -6.47 -15.77
C LYS A 63 8.37 -5.20 -16.51
N VAL A 64 7.74 -5.32 -17.69
CA VAL A 64 7.28 -4.16 -18.46
C VAL A 64 6.12 -3.50 -17.72
N GLY A 65 5.16 -4.28 -17.23
CA GLY A 65 4.05 -3.79 -16.41
C GLY A 65 4.52 -3.12 -15.13
N LEU A 66 5.46 -3.75 -14.41
CA LEU A 66 6.05 -3.15 -13.21
C LEU A 66 6.75 -1.83 -13.53
N ARG A 67 7.56 -1.76 -14.59
CA ARG A 67 8.25 -0.52 -14.99
C ARG A 67 7.27 0.59 -15.34
N LYS A 68 6.19 0.29 -16.05
CA LYS A 68 5.12 1.25 -16.35
C LYS A 68 4.49 1.80 -15.08
N ILE A 69 4.11 0.93 -14.13
CA ILE A 69 3.58 1.34 -12.83
C ILE A 69 4.56 2.28 -12.13
N CYS A 70 5.84 1.91 -12.07
CA CYS A 70 6.84 2.71 -11.38
C CYS A 70 7.15 4.04 -12.06
N GLN A 71 7.10 4.10 -13.39
CA GLN A 71 7.23 5.35 -14.13
C GLN A 71 6.03 6.26 -13.89
N ALA A 72 4.81 5.73 -14.00
CA ALA A 72 3.58 6.48 -13.77
C ALA A 72 3.47 6.96 -12.32
N PHE A 73 3.91 6.14 -11.36
CA PHE A 73 3.95 6.49 -9.95
C PHE A 73 4.97 7.61 -9.68
N ARG A 74 6.17 7.57 -10.27
CA ARG A 74 7.13 8.68 -10.15
C ARG A 74 6.56 9.99 -10.72
N ALA A 75 5.94 9.94 -11.90
CA ALA A 75 5.28 11.11 -12.48
C ALA A 75 4.15 11.65 -11.60
N PHE A 76 3.40 10.75 -10.92
CA PHE A 76 2.41 11.14 -9.93
C PHE A 76 3.04 11.86 -8.73
N LEU A 77 4.14 11.32 -8.19
CA LEU A 77 4.88 11.96 -7.09
C LEU A 77 5.39 13.35 -7.49
N ASP A 78 5.97 13.48 -8.68
CA ASP A 78 6.49 14.75 -9.20
C ASP A 78 5.38 15.79 -9.36
N CYS A 79 4.22 15.39 -9.90
CA CYS A 79 3.06 16.27 -9.99
C CYS A 79 2.52 16.70 -8.63
N TYR A 80 2.44 15.77 -7.67
CA TYR A 80 1.92 16.05 -6.34
C TYR A 80 2.88 16.98 -5.56
N GLY A 81 4.18 16.76 -5.72
CA GLY A 81 5.25 17.56 -5.14
C GLY A 81 5.41 17.36 -3.63
N ASN A 82 5.97 18.36 -2.96
CA ASN A 82 6.45 18.26 -1.57
C ASN A 82 5.36 17.95 -0.53
N THR A 83 4.09 18.18 -0.84
CA THR A 83 2.97 17.90 0.07
C THR A 83 2.53 16.43 0.04
N TYR A 84 3.01 15.62 -0.90
CA TYR A 84 2.62 14.21 -1.06
C TYR A 84 2.65 13.44 0.27
N ARG A 85 3.77 13.51 1.00
CA ARG A 85 3.97 12.71 2.21
C ARG A 85 2.99 13.08 3.34
N GLN A 86 2.59 14.34 3.40
CA GLN A 86 1.71 14.87 4.43
C GLN A 86 0.23 14.66 4.08
N CYS A 87 -0.08 14.55 2.78
CA CYS A 87 -1.45 14.50 2.27
C CYS A 87 -1.91 13.11 1.81
N MET A 88 -0.99 12.23 1.42
CA MET A 88 -1.28 10.83 1.12
C MET A 88 -1.32 9.97 2.38
N VAL A 89 -2.18 10.39 3.32
CA VAL A 89 -2.47 9.69 4.58
C VAL A 89 -3.99 9.51 4.72
N PRO A 90 -4.47 8.41 5.33
CA PRO A 90 -5.90 8.06 5.30
C PRO A 90 -6.81 9.18 5.82
N MET A 91 -6.42 9.85 6.91
CA MET A 91 -7.19 10.95 7.51
C MET A 91 -7.44 12.12 6.55
N LYS A 92 -6.51 12.41 5.65
CA LYS A 92 -6.67 13.51 4.67
C LYS A 92 -7.57 13.11 3.51
N ILE A 93 -7.51 11.83 3.10
CA ILE A 93 -8.38 11.28 2.06
C ILE A 93 -9.83 11.18 2.53
N VAL A 94 -10.09 10.83 3.79
CA VAL A 94 -11.45 10.81 4.36
C VAL A 94 -12.15 12.16 4.24
N GLY A 95 -11.42 13.27 4.38
CA GLY A 95 -11.94 14.64 4.23
C GLY A 95 -12.57 14.93 2.86
N SER A 96 -12.40 14.06 1.87
CA SER A 96 -12.97 14.17 0.52
C SER A 96 -14.36 13.52 0.37
N GLY A 97 -14.99 13.09 1.46
CA GLY A 97 -16.27 12.35 1.39
C GLY A 97 -16.11 10.85 1.12
N VAL A 98 -14.92 10.31 1.36
CA VAL A 98 -14.58 8.89 1.20
C VAL A 98 -14.72 8.18 2.54
N THR A 99 -15.20 6.92 2.55
CA THR A 99 -15.28 6.15 3.79
C THR A 99 -13.89 5.91 4.40
N PRO A 100 -13.74 5.83 5.73
CA PRO A 100 -12.46 5.52 6.37
C PRO A 100 -11.80 4.26 5.79
N LYS A 101 -12.59 3.21 5.56
CA LYS A 101 -12.12 1.97 4.94
C LYS A 101 -11.48 2.21 3.56
N ALA A 102 -12.20 2.88 2.66
CA ALA A 102 -11.70 3.14 1.32
C ALA A 102 -10.46 4.05 1.32
N ALA A 103 -10.38 5.01 2.24
CA ALA A 103 -9.21 5.85 2.43
C ALA A 103 -7.96 5.04 2.84
N TYR A 104 -8.09 4.12 3.81
CA TYR A 104 -7.00 3.20 4.19
C TYR A 104 -6.59 2.30 3.02
N GLU A 105 -7.55 1.68 2.33
CA GLU A 105 -7.29 0.80 1.19
C GLU A 105 -6.57 1.54 0.05
N PHE A 106 -7.00 2.76 -0.27
CA PHE A 106 -6.40 3.62 -1.28
C PHE A 106 -4.95 3.98 -0.94
N VAL A 107 -4.70 4.48 0.27
CA VAL A 107 -3.34 4.79 0.72
C VAL A 107 -2.46 3.54 0.75
N SER A 108 -3.02 2.38 1.06
CA SER A 108 -2.30 1.10 0.97
C SER A 108 -1.82 0.73 -0.41
N VAL A 109 -2.59 1.02 -1.47
CA VAL A 109 -2.08 0.82 -2.85
C VAL A 109 -0.84 1.68 -3.10
N PHE A 110 -0.86 2.94 -2.66
CA PHE A 110 0.28 3.86 -2.83
C PHE A 110 1.48 3.50 -1.95
N SER A 111 1.27 3.06 -0.70
CA SER A 111 2.35 2.52 0.14
C SER A 111 2.97 1.28 -0.49
N GLN A 112 2.17 0.43 -1.14
CA GLN A 112 2.71 -0.69 -1.89
C GLN A 112 3.51 -0.24 -3.11
N PHE A 113 3.12 0.82 -3.82
CA PHE A 113 3.96 1.36 -4.89
C PHE A 113 5.35 1.81 -4.40
N HIS A 114 5.43 2.45 -3.24
CA HIS A 114 6.73 2.78 -2.62
C HIS A 114 7.61 1.56 -2.45
N TYR A 115 7.02 0.43 -2.08
CA TYR A 115 7.75 -0.83 -1.96
C TYR A 115 8.06 -1.48 -3.32
N THR A 116 7.05 -1.70 -4.16
CA THR A 116 7.21 -2.40 -5.44
C THR A 116 8.15 -1.66 -6.38
N CYS A 117 8.18 -0.32 -6.33
CA CYS A 117 9.04 0.54 -7.13
C CYS A 117 10.32 1.00 -6.44
N GLY A 118 10.46 0.71 -5.14
CA GLY A 118 11.65 0.92 -4.33
C GLY A 118 12.35 -0.40 -4.03
N ALA A 119 12.40 -0.78 -2.75
CA ALA A 119 13.15 -1.96 -2.29
C ALA A 119 12.70 -3.29 -2.93
N GLY A 120 11.45 -3.39 -3.38
CA GLY A 120 10.89 -4.59 -4.00
C GLY A 120 11.17 -4.74 -5.50
N VAL A 121 11.63 -3.70 -6.20
CA VAL A 121 11.69 -3.71 -7.67
C VAL A 121 12.63 -4.79 -8.20
N ASN A 122 13.83 -4.87 -7.64
CA ASN A 122 14.86 -5.82 -8.08
C ASN A 122 14.44 -7.26 -7.76
N VAL A 123 13.77 -7.47 -6.63
CA VAL A 123 13.29 -8.79 -6.24
C VAL A 123 12.23 -9.30 -7.22
N PHE A 124 11.29 -8.44 -7.62
CA PHE A 124 10.29 -8.81 -8.63
C PHE A 124 10.94 -9.08 -9.98
N VAL A 125 11.82 -8.19 -10.46
CA VAL A 125 12.46 -8.33 -11.78
C VAL A 125 13.32 -9.59 -11.86
N ASN A 126 14.06 -9.93 -10.80
CA ASN A 126 14.90 -11.12 -10.76
C ASN A 126 14.09 -12.43 -10.72
N ALA A 127 12.81 -12.37 -10.37
CA ALA A 127 11.90 -13.51 -10.35
C ALA A 127 10.73 -13.35 -11.33
N GLU A 128 10.86 -12.49 -12.35
CA GLU A 128 9.72 -11.96 -13.11
C GLU A 128 8.80 -13.03 -13.69
N VAL A 129 9.36 -14.12 -14.23
CA VAL A 129 8.57 -15.21 -14.84
C VAL A 129 7.65 -15.86 -13.82
N CYS A 130 8.19 -16.17 -12.64
CA CYS A 130 7.40 -16.76 -11.56
C CYS A 130 6.40 -15.76 -10.99
N MET A 131 6.84 -14.52 -10.71
CA MET A 131 5.97 -13.49 -10.14
C MET A 131 4.75 -13.24 -11.04
N THR A 132 4.99 -13.08 -12.33
CA THR A 132 3.94 -12.86 -13.36
C THR A 132 2.98 -14.04 -13.40
N LYS A 133 3.51 -15.27 -13.44
CA LYS A 133 2.71 -16.50 -13.41
C LYS A 133 1.82 -16.54 -12.17
N VAL A 134 2.38 -16.39 -10.97
CA VAL A 134 1.61 -16.45 -9.73
C VAL A 134 0.50 -15.39 -9.69
N TRP A 135 0.81 -14.15 -10.08
CA TRP A 135 -0.19 -13.08 -10.20
C TRP A 135 -1.28 -13.43 -11.20
N SER A 136 -0.93 -13.90 -12.41
CA SER A 136 -1.92 -14.28 -13.42
C SER A 136 -2.83 -15.44 -12.99
N SER A 137 -2.28 -16.44 -12.28
CA SER A 137 -3.00 -17.67 -11.93
C SER A 137 -3.77 -17.58 -10.61
N ASN A 138 -3.33 -16.72 -9.67
CA ASN A 138 -3.90 -16.66 -8.32
C ASN A 138 -4.56 -15.31 -8.00
N LYS A 139 -4.70 -14.41 -8.97
CA LYS A 139 -5.26 -13.07 -8.75
C LYS A 139 -6.58 -13.09 -7.96
N GLY A 140 -7.57 -13.84 -8.45
CA GLY A 140 -8.88 -13.91 -7.79
C GLY A 140 -8.81 -14.46 -6.36
N GLU A 141 -7.90 -15.37 -6.08
CA GLU A 141 -7.69 -15.89 -4.72
C GLU A 141 -7.02 -14.87 -3.80
N LEU A 142 -6.03 -14.13 -4.30
CA LEU A 142 -5.35 -13.06 -3.55
C LEU A 142 -6.29 -11.88 -3.26
N ASP A 143 -7.16 -11.53 -4.22
CA ASP A 143 -8.21 -10.53 -4.06
C ASP A 143 -9.23 -10.98 -3.01
N ASN A 144 -9.75 -12.21 -3.13
CA ASN A 144 -10.69 -12.78 -2.17
C ASN A 144 -10.11 -12.89 -0.76
N ALA A 145 -8.81 -13.21 -0.64
CA ALA A 145 -8.12 -13.24 0.65
C ALA A 145 -8.10 -11.86 1.31
N ARG A 146 -7.80 -10.81 0.54
CA ARG A 146 -7.79 -9.42 1.04
C ARG A 146 -9.19 -8.92 1.39
N VAL A 147 -10.18 -9.16 0.54
CA VAL A 147 -11.59 -8.82 0.81
C VAL A 147 -12.09 -9.51 2.08
N ARG A 148 -11.76 -10.81 2.26
CA ARG A 148 -12.10 -11.58 3.46
C ARG A 148 -11.39 -11.04 4.71
N PHE A 149 -10.13 -10.65 4.60
CA PHE A 149 -9.42 -9.99 5.68
C PHE A 149 -10.16 -8.71 6.10
N ASN A 150 -10.47 -7.83 5.14
CA ASN A 150 -11.16 -6.57 5.41
C ASN A 150 -12.54 -6.79 6.05
N SER A 151 -13.34 -7.73 5.55
CA SER A 151 -14.66 -7.99 6.11
C SER A 151 -14.61 -8.56 7.53
N LYS A 152 -13.61 -9.39 7.84
CA LYS A 152 -13.46 -9.97 9.18
C LYS A 152 -12.98 -8.95 10.20
N VAL A 153 -11.99 -8.12 9.86
CA VAL A 153 -11.48 -7.09 10.80
C VAL A 153 -12.50 -5.98 11.07
N ASP A 154 -13.46 -5.78 10.17
CA ASP A 154 -14.60 -4.87 10.40
C ASP A 154 -15.59 -5.43 11.45
N VAL A 155 -15.61 -6.75 11.68
CA VAL A 155 -16.52 -7.44 12.63
C VAL A 155 -15.82 -7.79 13.95
N VAL A 156 -14.56 -8.25 13.88
CA VAL A 156 -13.75 -8.68 15.04
C VAL A 156 -12.38 -7.98 15.02
N PRO A 157 -12.33 -6.68 15.34
CA PRO A 157 -11.10 -5.88 15.24
C PRO A 157 -9.99 -6.37 16.18
N ASP A 158 -10.31 -6.99 17.32
CA ASP A 158 -9.33 -7.52 18.27
C ASP A 158 -8.49 -8.67 17.67
N SER A 159 -9.05 -9.39 16.69
CA SER A 159 -8.34 -10.45 15.96
C SER A 159 -7.57 -9.93 14.74
N ALA A 160 -7.45 -8.62 14.55
CA ALA A 160 -6.85 -8.06 13.33
C ALA A 160 -5.42 -8.54 13.08
N CYS A 161 -4.59 -8.68 14.11
CA CYS A 161 -3.21 -9.13 13.93
C CYS A 161 -3.11 -10.61 13.54
N ASP A 162 -3.96 -11.48 14.06
CA ASP A 162 -4.00 -12.90 13.67
C ASP A 162 -4.54 -13.09 12.24
N LEU A 163 -5.57 -12.31 11.90
CA LEU A 163 -6.13 -12.27 10.55
C LEU A 163 -5.10 -11.74 9.56
N ALA A 164 -4.30 -10.74 9.95
CA ALA A 164 -3.21 -10.22 9.15
C ALA A 164 -2.09 -11.26 8.97
N GLN A 165 -1.68 -11.95 10.04
CA GLN A 165 -0.70 -13.03 9.95
C GLN A 165 -1.16 -14.12 8.97
N THR A 166 -2.47 -14.43 8.98
CA THR A 166 -3.08 -15.35 8.03
C THR A 166 -3.02 -14.83 6.59
N LEU A 167 -3.34 -13.55 6.36
CA LEU A 167 -3.24 -12.93 5.04
C LEU A 167 -1.80 -13.00 4.50
N LEU A 168 -0.82 -12.60 5.30
CA LEU A 168 0.58 -12.52 4.90
C LEU A 168 1.15 -13.92 4.63
N LEU A 169 1.09 -14.81 5.61
CA LEU A 169 1.79 -16.09 5.54
C LEU A 169 0.99 -17.15 4.79
N LYS A 170 -0.31 -17.26 5.06
CA LYS A 170 -1.13 -18.36 4.51
C LYS A 170 -1.72 -18.05 3.15
N GLN A 171 -1.84 -16.77 2.79
CA GLN A 171 -2.36 -16.37 1.47
C GLN A 171 -1.23 -15.89 0.57
N TYR A 172 -0.51 -14.82 0.92
CA TYR A 172 0.52 -14.28 0.02
C TYR A 172 1.78 -15.15 -0.05
N GLN A 173 2.42 -15.46 1.08
CA GLN A 173 3.70 -16.19 1.05
C GLN A 173 3.56 -17.61 0.47
N ILE A 174 2.48 -18.34 0.80
CA ILE A 174 2.22 -19.68 0.26
C ILE A 174 1.96 -19.65 -1.25
N LYS A 175 1.20 -18.67 -1.76
CA LYS A 175 0.90 -18.59 -3.20
C LYS A 175 2.15 -18.32 -4.04
N PHE A 176 3.12 -17.62 -3.47
CA PHE A 176 4.41 -17.37 -4.11
C PHE A 176 5.48 -18.43 -3.77
N ASN A 177 5.09 -19.56 -3.17
CA ASN A 177 6.04 -20.59 -2.73
C ASN A 177 6.80 -21.29 -3.87
N GLU A 178 6.29 -21.23 -5.11
CA GLU A 178 7.02 -21.69 -6.29
C GLU A 178 8.10 -20.71 -6.77
N CYS A 179 8.08 -19.46 -6.28
CA CYS A 179 9.09 -18.46 -6.61
C CYS A 179 10.34 -18.59 -5.74
N THR A 180 11.36 -17.79 -6.08
CA THR A 180 12.57 -17.67 -5.26
C THR A 180 12.22 -17.25 -3.83
N ILE A 181 13.15 -17.45 -2.88
CA ILE A 181 13.00 -16.94 -1.50
C ILE A 181 12.68 -15.44 -1.52
N GLY A 182 13.31 -14.70 -2.43
CA GLY A 182 13.01 -13.29 -2.68
C GLY A 182 11.55 -13.06 -3.10
N GLY A 183 11.03 -13.81 -4.07
CA GLY A 183 9.63 -13.66 -4.52
C GLY A 183 8.60 -13.93 -3.41
N LYS A 184 8.85 -14.95 -2.57
CA LYS A 184 8.01 -15.24 -1.39
C LYS A 184 8.02 -14.10 -0.39
N PHE A 185 9.21 -13.63 -0.05
CA PHE A 185 9.40 -12.50 0.85
C PHE A 185 8.73 -11.25 0.30
N TRP A 186 8.87 -11.01 -1.01
CA TRP A 186 8.25 -9.88 -1.69
C TRP A 186 6.73 -9.87 -1.58
N ALA A 187 6.09 -11.02 -1.82
CA ALA A 187 4.64 -11.14 -1.73
C ALA A 187 4.15 -10.92 -0.29
N CYS A 188 4.87 -11.46 0.68
CA CYS A 188 4.55 -11.22 2.08
C CYS A 188 4.69 -9.73 2.44
N GLU A 189 5.78 -9.06 2.05
CA GLU A 189 5.99 -7.64 2.35
C GLU A 189 4.95 -6.76 1.66
N TYR A 190 4.58 -7.08 0.42
CA TYR A 190 3.48 -6.44 -0.29
C TYR A 190 2.18 -6.49 0.52
N ALA A 191 1.83 -7.63 1.11
CA ALA A 191 0.67 -7.77 1.99
C ALA A 191 0.88 -7.10 3.37
N ARG A 192 2.09 -7.14 3.94
CA ARG A 192 2.41 -6.51 5.22
C ARG A 192 2.20 -5.00 5.17
N ILE A 193 2.65 -4.36 4.11
CA ILE A 193 2.48 -2.92 3.90
C ILE A 193 0.99 -2.55 3.78
N TYR A 194 0.21 -3.38 3.10
CA TYR A 194 -1.24 -3.20 3.02
C TYR A 194 -1.89 -3.16 4.41
N VAL A 195 -1.53 -4.10 5.28
CA VAL A 195 -2.06 -4.17 6.65
C VAL A 195 -1.56 -3.01 7.50
N PHE A 196 -0.26 -2.68 7.40
CA PHE A 196 0.41 -1.72 8.29
C PHE A 196 -0.26 -0.35 8.31
N ASN A 197 -0.82 0.11 7.17
CA ASN A 197 -1.49 1.41 7.14
C ASN A 197 -2.72 1.47 8.04
N ARG A 198 -3.46 0.36 8.23
CA ARG A 198 -4.66 0.32 9.07
C ARG A 198 -4.38 -0.23 10.47
N PHE A 199 -3.45 -1.17 10.57
CA PHE A 199 -3.11 -1.86 11.83
C PHE A 199 -1.59 -1.81 12.11
N PRO A 200 -1.01 -0.61 12.32
CA PRO A 200 0.43 -0.45 12.56
C PRO A 200 0.90 -1.09 13.87
N GLN A 201 0.00 -1.37 14.81
CA GLN A 201 0.28 -2.03 16.08
C GLN A 201 0.63 -3.53 15.93
N CYS A 202 0.29 -4.15 14.80
CA CYS A 202 0.57 -5.57 14.60
C CYS A 202 2.05 -5.81 14.30
N SER A 203 2.70 -6.63 15.14
CA SER A 203 4.11 -7.02 14.98
C SER A 203 4.29 -8.11 13.91
N LEU A 204 3.95 -7.77 12.67
CA LEU A 204 3.98 -8.67 11.52
C LEU A 204 5.39 -8.76 10.94
N THR A 205 5.84 -9.98 10.63
CA THR A 205 7.14 -10.21 9.99
C THR A 205 7.00 -11.16 8.81
N CYS A 206 7.76 -10.87 7.76
CA CYS A 206 7.88 -11.75 6.61
C CYS A 206 9.12 -12.62 6.75
N SER A 207 8.93 -13.93 6.60
CA SER A 207 10.01 -14.89 6.75
C SER A 207 10.39 -15.49 5.40
N SER A 208 11.68 -15.75 5.23
CA SER A 208 12.20 -16.56 4.13
C SER A 208 11.83 -18.05 4.27
N LYS A 209 11.35 -18.48 5.44
CA LYS A 209 10.94 -19.86 5.74
C LYS A 209 9.41 -19.97 5.80
N ILE A 210 8.85 -21.06 5.28
CA ILE A 210 7.41 -21.37 5.47
C ILE A 210 7.22 -21.71 6.94
N GLN A 211 6.49 -20.87 7.68
CA GLN A 211 6.04 -21.24 9.01
C GLN A 211 4.90 -22.27 8.86
N LYS A 212 5.20 -23.54 9.12
CA LYS A 212 4.15 -24.51 9.45
C LYS A 212 3.55 -24.04 10.77
N THR A 213 2.35 -23.47 10.75
CA THR A 213 1.63 -23.20 12.00
C THR A 213 1.35 -24.53 12.67
N SER A 214 1.89 -24.73 13.87
CA SER A 214 1.45 -25.77 14.79
C SER A 214 -0.05 -25.59 15.03
N SER A 215 -0.83 -26.57 14.57
CA SER A 215 -2.22 -26.76 14.98
C SER A 215 -2.29 -27.08 16.47
#